data_AF-A0AA95I6J7-F1
#
_entry.id   AF-A0AA95I6J7-F1
#
_cell.length_a   1.000
_cell.length_b   1.000
_cell.length_c   1.000
_cell.angle_alpha   90.00
_cell.angle_beta   90.00
_cell.angle_gamma   90.00
#
_symmetry.space_group_name_H-M   'P 1'
#
loop_
_entity.id
_entity.type
_entity.pdbx_description
1 polymer ?
#
loop_
_entity_poly.entity_id
_entity_poly.type
_entity_poly.pdbx_seq_one_letter_code
_entity_poly.pdbx_strand_id
1 'polypeptide(L)'
;MDKQRVIGDFHTILNEGQVWKIGGFPLPDGTFWEYREPDAVVIVRNGILYVRAPLSRKHDHVQILDNAKHMYYSVEEFAVPENGEISFELDIRARTQNTVPGDLYDGYVSLNLLDFTTGAALDFFAGNDKYASVYAVLPFPGVEVPPSDKTRFFCVFKEDTDFKAREFNNYKITYNRAEDEVTFYVNGNEIRREKNVPVKFNKFTIALGIMTEKDLTPEGSVSVHGQTVIGEYSPVKVTIKE
;
A
#
# COMPACT_ATOMS: atom_id res chain seq x y z
N MET A 1 -10.61 -20.36 -15.18
CA MET A 1 -9.89 -21.34 -14.32
C MET A 1 -9.25 -20.56 -13.19
N ASP A 2 -9.43 -20.98 -11.94
CA ASP A 2 -8.96 -20.20 -10.79
C ASP A 2 -7.50 -20.53 -10.47
N LYS A 3 -6.64 -19.51 -10.48
CA LYS A 3 -5.23 -19.62 -10.07
C LYS A 3 -5.07 -18.96 -8.70
N GLN A 4 -4.40 -19.64 -7.78
CA GLN A 4 -4.09 -19.11 -6.45
C GLN A 4 -2.58 -19.10 -6.21
N ARG A 5 -2.09 -18.04 -5.58
CA ARG A 5 -0.71 -17.86 -5.11
C ARG A 5 -0.73 -17.32 -3.69
N VAL A 6 0.30 -17.61 -2.92
CA VAL A 6 0.51 -17.03 -1.59
C VAL A 6 1.88 -16.40 -1.56
N ILE A 7 1.93 -15.10 -1.32
CA ILE A 7 3.15 -14.28 -1.31
C ILE A 7 3.39 -13.84 0.12
N GLY A 8 4.32 -14.52 0.77
CA GLY A 8 4.79 -14.15 2.10
C GLY A 8 6.27 -14.37 2.13
N ASP A 9 6.69 -15.61 2.26
CA ASP A 9 8.10 -16.02 2.29
C ASP A 9 9.05 -15.08 3.05
N PHE A 10 8.52 -14.47 4.13
CA PHE A 10 9.17 -13.35 4.79
C PHE A 10 10.51 -13.74 5.43
N HIS A 11 10.80 -15.02 5.59
CA HIS A 11 12.12 -15.47 6.06
C HIS A 11 13.26 -15.04 5.11
N THR A 12 12.93 -14.69 3.87
CA THR A 12 13.82 -14.13 2.85
C THR A 12 13.77 -12.60 2.77
N ILE A 13 13.09 -11.89 3.68
CA ILE A 13 12.87 -10.42 3.60
C ILE A 13 14.19 -9.62 3.56
N LEU A 14 15.27 -10.18 4.09
CA LEU A 14 16.62 -9.59 4.05
C LEU A 14 17.44 -10.00 2.81
N ASN A 15 16.99 -11.02 2.07
CA ASN A 15 17.56 -11.41 0.77
C ASN A 15 16.90 -10.56 -0.31
N GLU A 16 17.27 -9.28 -0.33
CA GLU A 16 16.63 -8.30 -1.21
C GLU A 16 16.65 -8.74 -2.68
N GLY A 17 15.46 -8.69 -3.31
CA GLY A 17 15.29 -9.09 -4.70
C GLY A 17 14.93 -10.57 -4.90
N GLN A 18 14.82 -11.38 -3.83
CA GLN A 18 14.33 -12.76 -3.94
C GLN A 18 12.80 -12.82 -4.07
N VAL A 19 12.07 -12.45 -3.02
CA VAL A 19 10.60 -12.36 -3.01
C VAL A 19 10.15 -10.92 -2.77
N TRP A 20 10.86 -10.24 -1.89
CA TRP A 20 10.65 -8.84 -1.57
C TRP A 20 11.93 -8.05 -1.82
N LYS A 21 11.75 -6.77 -2.11
CA LYS A 21 12.82 -5.77 -2.14
C LYS A 21 12.33 -4.51 -1.44
N ILE A 22 13.24 -3.68 -0.98
CA ILE A 22 12.83 -2.37 -0.45
C ILE A 22 12.27 -1.53 -1.60
N GLY A 23 11.10 -0.94 -1.33
CA GLY A 23 10.40 -0.07 -2.26
C GLY A 23 11.08 1.28 -2.36
N GLY A 24 10.74 2.04 -3.39
CA GLY A 24 11.38 3.31 -3.66
C GLY A 24 11.24 3.75 -5.11
N PHE A 25 11.85 4.88 -5.45
CA PHE A 25 11.85 5.42 -6.79
C PHE A 25 13.23 5.93 -7.21
N PRO A 26 13.59 5.77 -8.50
CA PRO A 26 14.75 6.46 -9.05
C PRO A 26 14.49 7.97 -9.07
N LEU A 27 15.52 8.75 -8.79
CA LEU A 27 15.48 10.21 -8.80
C LEU A 27 16.12 10.77 -10.08
N PRO A 28 15.77 12.01 -10.48
CA PRO A 28 16.35 12.64 -11.68
C PRO A 28 17.87 12.83 -11.65
N ASP A 29 18.47 12.86 -10.46
CA ASP A 29 19.91 12.97 -10.26
C ASP A 29 20.66 11.63 -10.39
N GLY A 30 19.94 10.54 -10.69
CA GLY A 30 20.47 9.19 -10.85
C GLY A 30 20.60 8.41 -9.54
N THR A 31 20.26 9.00 -8.40
CA THR A 31 20.16 8.29 -7.11
C THR A 31 18.85 7.52 -7.00
N PHE A 32 18.71 6.70 -5.95
CA PHE A 32 17.48 5.95 -5.67
C PHE A 32 16.98 6.30 -4.26
N TRP A 33 15.73 6.74 -4.17
CA TRP A 33 15.07 6.97 -2.90
C TRP A 33 14.43 5.68 -2.40
N GLU A 34 15.09 5.01 -1.46
CA GLU A 34 14.54 3.83 -0.79
C GLU A 34 13.52 4.23 0.27
N TYR A 35 12.44 3.47 0.46
CA TYR A 35 11.58 3.59 1.64
C TYR A 35 12.12 2.68 2.74
N ARG A 36 13.17 3.15 3.40
CA ARG A 36 13.85 2.43 4.48
C ARG A 36 14.08 3.31 5.69
N GLU A 37 13.23 3.15 6.70
CA GLU A 37 13.52 3.66 8.05
C GLU A 37 14.78 2.98 8.60
N PRO A 38 15.79 3.76 9.05
CA PRO A 38 17.08 3.23 9.47
C PRO A 38 17.00 2.40 10.76
N ASP A 39 16.12 2.79 11.68
CA ASP A 39 15.95 2.14 12.99
C ASP A 39 14.74 1.19 13.02
N ALA A 40 14.29 0.73 11.85
CA ALA A 40 13.22 -0.25 11.76
C ALA A 40 13.66 -1.61 12.32
N VAL A 41 12.87 -2.16 13.24
CA VAL A 41 13.05 -3.50 13.76
C VAL A 41 12.14 -4.46 13.00
N VAL A 42 12.75 -5.39 12.28
CA VAL A 42 12.07 -6.41 11.46
C VAL A 42 12.18 -7.77 12.14
N ILE A 43 11.04 -8.42 12.37
CA ILE A 43 10.97 -9.75 12.97
C ILE A 43 10.06 -10.61 12.10
N VAL A 44 10.52 -11.81 11.76
CA VAL A 44 9.72 -12.80 11.05
C VAL A 44 9.50 -13.98 11.96
N ARG A 45 8.24 -14.29 12.25
CA ARG A 45 7.87 -15.42 13.11
C ARG A 45 6.53 -16.00 12.69
N ASN A 46 6.42 -17.32 12.65
CA ASN A 46 5.18 -18.03 12.30
C ASN A 46 4.56 -17.56 10.97
N GLY A 47 5.40 -17.21 9.98
CA GLY A 47 4.94 -16.70 8.68
C GLY A 47 4.39 -15.27 8.70
N ILE A 48 4.46 -14.55 9.83
CA ILE A 48 4.09 -13.14 9.96
C ILE A 48 5.33 -12.27 9.84
N LEU A 49 5.24 -11.21 9.04
CA LEU A 49 6.18 -10.10 9.02
C LEU A 49 5.77 -9.08 10.08
N TYR A 50 6.64 -8.81 11.05
CA TYR A 50 6.51 -7.73 12.04
C TYR A 50 7.53 -6.64 11.72
N VAL A 51 7.09 -5.39 11.65
CA VAL A 51 7.95 -4.22 11.48
C VAL A 51 7.56 -3.18 12.52
N ARG A 52 8.52 -2.74 13.33
CA ARG A 52 8.39 -1.56 14.19
C ARG A 52 9.33 -0.48 13.69
N ALA A 53 8.79 0.66 13.28
CA ALA A 53 9.56 1.78 12.77
C ALA A 53 9.31 3.05 13.59
N PRO A 54 10.29 3.52 14.37
CA PRO A 54 10.36 4.93 14.77
C PRO A 54 10.52 5.77 13.50
N LEU A 55 9.61 6.72 13.27
CA LEU A 55 9.63 7.47 12.02
C LEU A 55 10.71 8.55 12.07
N SER A 56 11.54 8.59 11.03
CA SER A 56 12.62 9.56 10.87
C SER A 56 12.80 9.98 9.40
N ARG A 57 12.34 9.13 8.47
CA ARG A 57 12.49 9.34 7.05
C ARG A 57 11.49 10.37 6.54
N LYS A 58 11.96 11.35 5.78
CA LYS A 58 11.11 12.38 5.18
C LYS A 58 11.72 12.95 3.91
N HIS A 59 10.89 13.56 3.07
CA HIS A 59 11.31 14.21 1.84
C HIS A 59 10.64 15.57 1.71
N ASP A 60 11.40 16.66 1.79
CA ASP A 60 10.83 18.01 1.94
C ASP A 60 10.22 18.61 0.65
N HIS A 61 10.33 17.93 -0.50
CA HIS A 61 9.97 18.51 -1.81
C HIS A 61 9.06 17.67 -2.71
N VAL A 62 8.81 16.40 -2.39
CA VAL A 62 8.06 15.49 -3.27
C VAL A 62 7.18 14.60 -2.41
N GLN A 63 5.87 14.82 -2.47
CA GLN A 63 4.89 14.18 -1.58
C GLN A 63 4.99 12.65 -1.59
N ILE A 64 5.04 12.04 -2.78
CA ILE A 64 5.11 10.57 -2.93
C ILE A 64 6.34 10.00 -2.22
N LEU A 65 7.48 10.70 -2.27
CA LEU A 65 8.72 10.29 -1.60
C LEU A 65 8.68 10.51 -0.09
N ASP A 66 7.86 11.45 0.38
CA ASP A 66 7.67 11.71 1.81
C ASP A 66 6.72 10.69 2.44
N ASN A 67 5.66 10.28 1.74
CA ASN A 67 4.59 9.50 2.33
C ASN A 67 5.06 8.17 2.91
N ALA A 68 5.80 7.38 2.12
CA ALA A 68 6.30 6.09 2.57
C ALA A 68 7.58 6.22 3.39
N LYS A 69 7.61 5.50 4.51
CA LYS A 69 8.71 5.54 5.48
C LYS A 69 9.53 4.27 5.40
N HIS A 70 8.84 3.14 5.47
CA HIS A 70 9.44 1.82 5.36
C HIS A 70 8.51 0.94 4.53
N MET A 71 8.94 0.45 3.37
CA MET A 71 8.05 -0.27 2.47
C MET A 71 8.78 -1.37 1.69
N TYR A 72 8.13 -2.52 1.55
CA TYR A 72 8.59 -3.63 0.72
C TYR A 72 7.73 -3.74 -0.52
N TYR A 73 8.36 -3.95 -1.68
CA TYR A 73 7.70 -4.33 -2.93
C TYR A 73 7.89 -5.81 -3.20
N SER A 74 6.85 -6.48 -3.69
CA SER A 74 7.00 -7.81 -4.28
C SER A 74 7.90 -7.72 -5.50
N VAL A 75 8.75 -8.73 -5.68
CA VAL A 75 9.58 -8.88 -6.88
C VAL A 75 8.73 -9.37 -8.04
N GLU A 76 7.81 -10.29 -7.77
CA GLU A 76 6.79 -10.73 -8.72
C GLU A 76 5.74 -9.63 -8.91
N GLU A 77 5.33 -9.43 -10.16
CA GLU A 77 4.20 -8.61 -10.54
C GLU A 77 3.02 -9.51 -10.96
N PHE A 78 1.81 -9.13 -10.61
CA PHE A 78 0.62 -9.93 -10.86
C PHE A 78 -0.20 -9.33 -11.99
N ALA A 79 -0.18 -9.97 -13.16
CA ALA A 79 -0.97 -9.55 -14.31
C ALA A 79 -2.48 -9.69 -14.05
N VAL A 80 -3.24 -8.68 -14.46
CA VAL A 80 -4.70 -8.70 -14.42
C VAL A 80 -5.23 -9.35 -15.70
N PRO A 81 -6.07 -10.41 -15.61
CA PRO A 81 -6.64 -11.05 -16.80
C PRO A 81 -7.57 -10.08 -17.55
N GLU A 82 -7.55 -10.12 -18.88
CA GLU A 82 -8.29 -9.14 -19.68
C GLU A 82 -9.80 -9.19 -19.46
N ASN A 83 -10.34 -10.39 -19.35
CA ASN A 83 -11.77 -10.69 -19.20
C ASN A 83 -12.12 -11.23 -17.81
N GLY A 84 -11.31 -10.90 -16.80
CA GLY A 84 -11.41 -11.53 -15.48
C GLY A 84 -11.19 -10.60 -14.30
N GLU A 85 -11.00 -11.21 -13.14
CA GLU A 85 -10.75 -10.52 -11.89
C GLU A 85 -9.49 -11.05 -11.17
N ILE A 86 -8.87 -10.17 -10.42
CA ILE A 86 -7.79 -10.50 -9.48
C ILE A 86 -8.16 -10.00 -8.10
N SER A 87 -7.82 -10.77 -7.07
CA SER A 87 -7.99 -10.34 -5.68
C SER A 87 -6.75 -10.61 -4.84
N PHE A 88 -6.51 -9.72 -3.90
CA PHE A 88 -5.41 -9.76 -2.94
C PHE A 88 -6.00 -9.70 -1.55
N GLU A 89 -5.63 -10.66 -0.71
CA GLU A 89 -6.20 -10.83 0.63
C GLU A 89 -5.08 -11.13 1.64
N LEU A 90 -5.07 -10.42 2.76
CA LEU A 90 -4.13 -10.63 3.86
C LEU A 90 -4.74 -10.15 5.18
N ASP A 91 -4.10 -10.51 6.28
CA ASP A 91 -4.42 -9.97 7.59
C ASP A 91 -3.38 -8.92 7.98
N ILE A 92 -3.85 -7.77 8.43
CA ILE A 92 -3.00 -6.68 8.93
C ILE A 92 -3.37 -6.40 10.38
N ARG A 93 -2.35 -6.20 11.21
CA ARG A 93 -2.48 -5.56 12.53
C ARG A 93 -1.63 -4.30 12.56
N ALA A 94 -2.27 -3.18 12.85
CA ALA A 94 -1.62 -1.88 12.97
C ALA A 94 -1.64 -1.38 14.41
N ARG A 95 -0.50 -0.87 14.88
CA ARG A 95 -0.40 -0.19 16.17
C ARG A 95 0.50 1.03 16.05
N THR A 96 0.13 2.13 16.67
CA THR A 96 0.94 3.35 16.67
C THR A 96 1.17 3.90 18.07
N GLN A 97 2.28 4.62 18.24
CA GLN A 97 2.68 5.30 19.47
C GLN A 97 3.03 6.76 19.14
N ASN A 98 2.64 7.68 20.02
CA ASN A 98 2.82 9.13 19.86
C ASN A 98 2.23 9.70 18.57
N THR A 99 1.29 9.01 17.91
CA THR A 99 0.53 9.61 16.81
C THR A 99 -0.59 10.49 17.35
N VAL A 100 -1.03 11.46 16.56
CA VAL A 100 -2.18 12.30 16.84
C VAL A 100 -3.46 11.43 16.86
N PRO A 101 -4.22 11.40 17.97
CA PRO A 101 -5.45 10.61 18.05
C PRO A 101 -6.47 11.02 16.98
N GLY A 102 -7.08 10.03 16.31
CA GLY A 102 -8.08 10.24 15.26
C GLY A 102 -7.54 10.69 13.90
N ASP A 103 -6.23 10.96 13.80
CA ASP A 103 -5.54 11.29 12.55
C ASP A 103 -4.86 10.03 11.98
N LEU A 104 -5.54 9.38 11.03
CA LEU A 104 -5.01 8.19 10.35
C LEU A 104 -3.69 8.51 9.62
N TYR A 105 -3.57 9.72 9.08
CA TYR A 105 -2.49 10.12 8.20
C TYR A 105 -1.19 10.46 8.93
N ASP A 106 -1.23 10.53 10.26
CA ASP A 106 -0.05 10.77 11.10
C ASP A 106 0.85 9.54 11.25
N GLY A 107 0.34 8.36 10.92
CA GLY A 107 1.08 7.11 10.89
C GLY A 107 0.16 5.91 10.71
N TYR A 108 0.38 5.14 9.66
CA TYR A 108 -0.43 3.96 9.35
C TYR A 108 0.40 2.84 8.72
N VAL A 109 -0.20 1.66 8.72
CA VAL A 109 0.30 0.43 8.10
C VAL A 109 -0.51 0.20 6.83
N SER A 110 0.12 -0.15 5.72
CA SER A 110 -0.56 -0.24 4.44
C SER A 110 -0.36 -1.57 3.72
N LEU A 111 -1.40 -1.96 2.99
CA LEU A 111 -1.29 -2.73 1.74
C LEU A 111 -1.46 -1.72 0.62
N ASN A 112 -0.52 -1.63 -0.32
CA ASN A 112 -0.71 -0.90 -1.57
C ASN A 112 -0.59 -1.85 -2.76
N LEU A 113 -1.50 -1.74 -3.72
CA LEU A 113 -1.44 -2.47 -4.99
C LEU A 113 -1.13 -1.47 -6.10
N LEU A 114 0.11 -1.48 -6.56
CA LEU A 114 0.66 -0.44 -7.43
C LEU A 114 0.78 -0.93 -8.87
N ASP A 115 0.14 -0.24 -9.81
CA ASP A 115 0.35 -0.44 -11.24
C ASP A 115 1.22 0.67 -11.81
N PHE A 116 2.53 0.43 -11.85
CA PHE A 116 3.50 1.37 -12.43
C PHE A 116 3.43 1.48 -13.96
N THR A 117 2.47 0.83 -14.64
CA THR A 117 2.21 1.05 -16.07
C THR A 117 1.09 2.05 -16.33
N THR A 118 0.21 2.26 -15.35
CA THR A 118 -0.98 3.12 -15.49
C THR A 118 -1.05 4.20 -14.42
N GLY A 119 -0.19 4.15 -13.40
CA GLY A 119 -0.23 5.05 -12.24
C GLY A 119 -1.25 4.64 -11.18
N ALA A 120 -1.93 3.49 -11.35
CA ALA A 120 -2.98 3.10 -10.43
C ALA A 120 -2.44 2.68 -9.06
N ALA A 121 -3.19 3.02 -8.01
CA ALA A 121 -2.98 2.50 -6.66
C ALA A 121 -4.32 2.14 -6.03
N LEU A 122 -4.40 0.90 -5.53
CA LEU A 122 -5.52 0.40 -4.74
C LEU A 122 -5.00 -0.04 -3.38
N ASP A 123 -5.35 0.69 -2.34
CA ASP A 123 -4.67 0.55 -1.05
C ASP A 123 -5.65 0.38 0.11
N PHE A 124 -5.14 -0.20 1.18
CA PHE A 124 -5.70 -0.11 2.51
C PHE A 124 -4.71 0.56 3.44
N PHE A 125 -5.16 1.58 4.16
CA PHE A 125 -4.43 2.21 5.25
C PHE A 125 -5.06 1.76 6.55
N ALA A 126 -4.29 1.14 7.44
CA ALA A 126 -4.75 0.64 8.72
C ALA A 126 -4.01 1.37 9.86
N GLY A 127 -4.78 2.02 10.72
CA GLY A 127 -4.31 2.71 11.91
C GLY A 127 -4.74 2.00 13.20
N ASN A 128 -4.61 2.71 14.32
CA ASN A 128 -5.02 2.20 15.64
C ASN A 128 -6.54 2.03 15.76
N ASP A 129 -7.30 2.99 15.22
CA ASP A 129 -8.71 3.23 15.49
C ASP A 129 -9.53 3.54 14.22
N LYS A 130 -8.86 3.67 13.08
CA LYS A 130 -9.46 3.87 11.76
C LYS A 130 -8.73 3.05 10.72
N TYR A 131 -9.41 2.80 9.62
CA TYR A 131 -8.78 2.42 8.37
C TYR A 131 -9.33 3.30 7.24
N ALA A 132 -8.64 3.30 6.10
CA ALA A 132 -9.15 3.86 4.87
C ALA A 132 -8.91 2.90 3.70
N SER A 133 -9.89 2.82 2.80
CA SER A 133 -9.65 2.31 1.45
C SER A 133 -9.23 3.46 0.55
N VAL A 134 -8.26 3.21 -0.33
CA VAL A 134 -7.72 4.22 -1.24
C VAL A 134 -7.86 3.73 -2.67
N TYR A 135 -8.35 4.63 -3.52
CA TYR A 135 -8.48 4.43 -4.95
C TYR A 135 -7.87 5.64 -5.65
N ALA A 136 -6.81 5.42 -6.40
CA ALA A 136 -6.01 6.50 -6.95
C ALA A 136 -5.44 6.19 -8.33
N VAL A 137 -5.18 7.27 -9.07
CA VAL A 137 -4.26 7.30 -10.21
C VAL A 137 -3.28 8.43 -9.93
N LEU A 138 -2.01 8.07 -9.74
CA LEU A 138 -0.95 8.95 -9.25
C LEU A 138 0.14 9.14 -10.30
N PRO A 139 0.77 10.33 -10.34
CA PRO A 139 1.95 10.58 -11.17
C PRO A 139 3.21 9.99 -10.50
N PHE A 140 3.30 8.67 -10.41
CA PHE A 140 4.49 8.02 -9.85
C PHE A 140 5.75 8.42 -10.62
N PRO A 141 6.90 8.66 -9.95
CA PRO A 141 8.16 8.96 -10.63
C PRO A 141 8.50 7.87 -11.66
N GLY A 142 8.74 8.30 -12.91
CA GLY A 142 9.07 7.41 -14.02
C GLY A 142 7.90 6.67 -14.68
N VAL A 143 6.66 6.94 -14.27
CA VAL A 143 5.45 6.30 -14.83
C VAL A 143 4.70 7.27 -15.74
N GLU A 144 4.46 6.83 -16.98
CA GLU A 144 3.61 7.56 -17.91
C GLU A 144 2.15 7.11 -17.78
N VAL A 145 1.33 7.92 -17.13
CA VAL A 145 -0.11 7.65 -16.98
C VAL A 145 -0.83 7.90 -18.30
N PRO A 146 -1.66 6.98 -18.82
CA PRO A 146 -2.41 7.20 -20.05
C PRO A 146 -3.27 8.49 -20.02
N PRO A 147 -3.44 9.19 -21.15
CA PRO A 147 -4.37 10.30 -21.23
C PRO A 147 -5.81 9.81 -20.99
N SER A 148 -6.64 10.66 -20.39
CA SER A 148 -8.05 10.41 -20.14
C SER A 148 -8.85 11.67 -20.45
N ASP A 149 -10.10 11.48 -20.88
CA ASP A 149 -11.11 12.53 -21.00
C ASP A 149 -11.73 12.91 -19.65
N LYS A 150 -11.40 12.18 -18.58
CA LYS A 150 -11.79 12.41 -17.19
C LYS A 150 -10.62 12.97 -16.37
N THR A 151 -10.86 13.19 -15.06
CA THR A 151 -9.82 13.53 -14.09
C THR A 151 -8.71 12.48 -14.13
N ARG A 152 -7.55 12.87 -14.69
CA ARG A 152 -6.42 11.97 -14.94
C ARG A 152 -5.71 11.53 -13.66
N PHE A 153 -5.54 12.44 -12.70
CA PHE A 153 -4.87 12.17 -11.43
C PHE A 153 -5.83 12.43 -10.28
N PHE A 154 -5.95 11.45 -9.39
CA PHE A 154 -6.81 11.55 -8.21
C PHE A 154 -6.30 10.60 -7.13
N CYS A 155 -6.66 10.89 -5.89
CA CYS A 155 -6.48 10.00 -4.76
C CYS A 155 -7.70 10.15 -3.85
N VAL A 156 -8.53 9.10 -3.77
CA VAL A 156 -9.79 9.16 -3.03
C VAL A 156 -9.74 8.21 -1.85
N PHE A 157 -9.74 8.79 -0.65
CA PHE A 157 -9.77 8.10 0.62
C PHE A 157 -11.21 7.91 1.10
N LYS A 158 -11.52 6.72 1.62
CA LYS A 158 -12.76 6.47 2.36
C LYS A 158 -12.41 5.86 3.71
N GLU A 159 -12.47 6.70 4.75
CA GLU A 159 -12.25 6.31 6.15
C GLU A 159 -13.45 5.57 6.75
N ASP A 160 -13.18 4.63 7.65
CA ASP A 160 -14.18 3.97 8.48
C ASP A 160 -13.55 3.47 9.80
N THR A 161 -14.39 3.03 10.72
CA THR A 161 -14.05 2.51 12.06
C THR A 161 -14.63 1.12 12.33
N ASP A 162 -15.39 0.54 11.40
CA ASP A 162 -15.94 -0.82 11.55
C ASP A 162 -14.88 -1.92 11.29
N PHE A 163 -14.01 -2.12 12.28
CA PHE A 163 -12.97 -3.16 12.31
C PHE A 163 -12.54 -3.43 13.76
N LYS A 164 -11.72 -4.46 13.98
CA LYS A 164 -11.15 -4.77 15.29
C LYS A 164 -9.90 -3.93 15.54
N ALA A 165 -10.08 -2.75 16.15
CA ALA A 165 -9.00 -1.83 16.48
C ALA A 165 -7.81 -2.54 17.16
N ARG A 166 -6.59 -2.32 16.66
CA ARG A 166 -5.32 -2.88 17.16
C ARG A 166 -5.20 -4.42 17.13
N GLU A 167 -6.12 -5.11 16.47
CA GLU A 167 -6.08 -6.55 16.24
C GLU A 167 -5.79 -6.88 14.77
N PHE A 168 -5.63 -8.17 14.46
CA PHE A 168 -5.61 -8.61 13.08
C PHE A 168 -7.00 -8.47 12.47
N ASN A 169 -7.06 -7.81 11.32
CA ASN A 169 -8.23 -7.72 10.47
C ASN A 169 -7.87 -8.23 9.09
N ASN A 170 -8.83 -8.90 8.45
CA ASN A 170 -8.69 -9.36 7.08
C ASN A 170 -9.03 -8.22 6.13
N TYR A 171 -8.12 -7.93 5.20
CA TYR A 171 -8.29 -6.91 4.17
C TYR A 171 -8.24 -7.59 2.82
N LYS A 172 -9.20 -7.26 1.94
CA LYS A 172 -9.22 -7.78 0.58
C LYS A 172 -9.59 -6.71 -0.43
N ILE A 173 -8.84 -6.65 -1.52
CA ILE A 173 -9.13 -5.83 -2.68
C ILE A 173 -9.34 -6.75 -3.87
N THR A 174 -10.43 -6.56 -4.61
CA THR A 174 -10.72 -7.23 -5.87
C THR A 174 -10.81 -6.19 -6.98
N TYR A 175 -10.10 -6.41 -8.08
CA TYR A 175 -10.28 -5.65 -9.32
C TYR A 175 -10.78 -6.58 -10.42
N ASN A 176 -11.93 -6.24 -10.99
CA ASN A 176 -12.49 -6.87 -12.17
C ASN A 176 -12.25 -5.95 -13.38
N ARG A 177 -11.39 -6.40 -14.30
CA ARG A 177 -10.98 -5.62 -15.47
C ARG A 177 -12.04 -5.59 -16.55
N ALA A 178 -12.86 -6.62 -16.68
CA ALA A 178 -13.94 -6.67 -17.67
C ALA A 178 -15.02 -5.64 -17.32
N GLU A 179 -15.38 -5.55 -16.04
CA GLU A 179 -16.49 -4.72 -15.53
C GLU A 179 -16.07 -3.32 -15.08
N ASP A 180 -14.77 -2.98 -15.18
CA ASP A 180 -14.22 -1.71 -14.66
C ASP A 180 -14.62 -1.45 -13.21
N GLU A 181 -14.41 -2.47 -12.38
CA GLU A 181 -14.92 -2.48 -11.01
C GLU A 181 -13.83 -2.83 -10.00
N VAL A 182 -13.73 -2.03 -8.94
CA VAL A 182 -12.91 -2.34 -7.76
C VAL A 182 -13.84 -2.54 -6.58
N THR A 183 -13.60 -3.59 -5.79
CA THR A 183 -14.33 -3.83 -4.54
C THR A 183 -13.35 -4.05 -3.39
N PHE A 184 -13.62 -3.42 -2.26
CA PHE A 184 -12.83 -3.49 -1.04
C PHE A 184 -13.64 -4.19 0.05
N TYR A 185 -12.97 -5.06 0.80
CA TYR A 185 -13.57 -5.79 1.90
C TYR A 185 -12.70 -5.68 3.16
N VAL A 186 -13.37 -5.59 4.31
CA VAL A 186 -12.75 -5.73 5.63
C VAL A 186 -13.52 -6.79 6.40
N ASN A 187 -12.81 -7.79 6.93
CA ASN A 187 -13.39 -8.92 7.68
C ASN A 187 -14.54 -9.63 6.92
N GLY A 188 -14.43 -9.71 5.59
CA GLY A 188 -15.44 -10.30 4.71
C GLY A 188 -16.63 -9.40 4.35
N ASN A 189 -16.76 -8.21 4.97
CA ASN A 189 -17.80 -7.24 4.65
C ASN A 189 -17.34 -6.33 3.51
N GLU A 190 -18.19 -6.09 2.51
CA GLU A 190 -17.92 -5.09 1.47
C GLU A 190 -18.04 -3.68 2.06
N ILE A 191 -16.98 -2.89 1.96
CA ILE A 191 -16.93 -1.54 2.53
C ILE A 191 -16.90 -0.46 1.46
N ARG A 192 -16.52 -0.80 0.23
CA ARG A 192 -16.46 0.13 -0.90
C ARG A 192 -16.49 -0.62 -2.22
N ARG A 193 -17.19 -0.04 -3.19
CA ARG A 193 -17.23 -0.48 -4.58
C ARG A 193 -17.14 0.74 -5.49
N GLU A 194 -16.19 0.71 -6.41
CA GLU A 194 -16.01 1.70 -7.45
C GLU A 194 -16.33 1.08 -8.80
N LYS A 195 -17.14 1.77 -9.61
CA LYS A 195 -17.53 1.33 -10.95
C LYS A 195 -17.08 2.34 -12.00
N ASN A 196 -16.91 1.89 -13.23
CA ASN A 196 -16.44 2.71 -14.34
C ASN A 196 -15.04 3.30 -14.07
N VAL A 197 -14.14 2.47 -13.53
CA VAL A 197 -12.72 2.79 -13.37
C VAL A 197 -12.18 3.38 -14.69
N PRO A 198 -11.58 4.59 -14.67
CA PRO A 198 -11.32 5.37 -15.89
C PRO A 198 -10.12 4.87 -16.69
N VAL A 199 -9.32 3.96 -16.13
CA VAL A 199 -8.13 3.37 -16.77
C VAL A 199 -8.10 1.89 -16.47
N LYS A 200 -7.76 1.06 -17.47
CA LYS A 200 -7.57 -0.38 -17.25
C LYS A 200 -6.27 -0.63 -16.50
N PHE A 201 -6.35 -1.26 -15.34
CA PHE A 201 -5.15 -1.68 -14.61
C PHE A 201 -4.63 -2.98 -15.21
N ASN A 202 -3.32 -3.06 -15.39
CA ASN A 202 -2.68 -4.12 -16.18
C ASN A 202 -1.98 -5.15 -15.30
N LYS A 203 -1.31 -4.67 -14.25
CA LYS A 203 -0.59 -5.52 -13.30
C LYS A 203 -0.38 -4.81 -11.98
N PHE A 204 -0.22 -5.57 -10.92
CA PHE A 204 0.05 -5.02 -9.59
C PHE A 204 1.38 -5.52 -9.05
N THR A 205 2.18 -4.58 -8.56
CA THR A 205 3.19 -4.83 -7.53
C THR A 205 2.50 -4.75 -6.17
N ILE A 206 2.67 -5.77 -5.34
CA ILE A 206 2.19 -5.75 -3.96
C ILE A 206 3.20 -4.96 -3.13
N ALA A 207 2.72 -3.99 -2.35
CA ALA A 207 3.55 -3.26 -1.42
C ALA A 207 3.00 -3.34 0.00
N LEU A 208 3.87 -3.61 0.96
CA LEU A 208 3.57 -3.63 2.39
C LEU A 208 4.35 -2.50 3.06
N GLY A 209 3.64 -1.52 3.61
CA GLY A 209 4.23 -0.25 3.99
C GLY A 209 3.91 0.23 5.40
N ILE A 210 4.83 1.00 5.96
CA ILE A 210 4.60 1.96 7.03
C ILE A 210 4.74 3.35 6.40
N MET A 211 3.73 4.18 6.63
CA MET A 211 3.56 5.44 5.90
C MET A 211 2.94 6.52 6.78
N THR A 212 2.99 7.75 6.27
CA THR A 212 2.24 8.93 6.70
C THR A 212 1.64 9.58 5.45
N GLU A 213 0.59 10.39 5.59
CA GLU A 213 -0.01 11.13 4.48
C GLU A 213 -0.25 12.59 4.88
N LYS A 214 0.78 13.23 5.45
CA LYS A 214 0.73 14.65 5.80
C LYS A 214 1.20 15.46 4.60
N ASP A 215 0.38 16.41 4.16
CA ASP A 215 0.75 17.31 3.07
C ASP A 215 2.05 18.05 3.39
N LEU A 216 2.92 18.16 2.39
CA LEU A 216 4.07 19.05 2.47
C LEU A 216 3.61 20.50 2.66
N THR A 217 4.30 21.22 3.53
CA THR A 217 4.11 22.68 3.69
C THR A 217 5.11 23.42 2.81
N PRO A 218 4.98 24.75 2.66
CA PRO A 218 6.01 25.56 1.99
C PRO A 218 7.41 25.41 2.61
N GLU A 219 7.50 25.07 3.89
CA GLU A 219 8.75 24.87 4.64
C GLU A 219 9.29 23.44 4.54
N GLY A 220 8.53 22.51 3.95
CA GLY A 220 8.93 21.12 3.74
C GLY A 220 8.03 20.12 4.44
N SER A 221 8.60 18.97 4.79
CA SER A 221 7.83 17.88 5.38
C SER A 221 7.56 18.09 6.87
N VAL A 222 6.30 17.89 7.26
CA VAL A 222 5.81 17.89 8.64
C VAL A 222 5.33 16.51 9.09
N SER A 223 5.65 15.46 8.32
CA SER A 223 5.13 14.12 8.55
C SER A 223 5.79 13.39 9.73
N VAL A 224 6.91 13.88 10.25
CA VAL A 224 7.66 13.22 11.33
C VAL A 224 7.81 14.15 12.53
N HIS A 225 7.42 13.66 13.71
CA HIS A 225 7.49 14.42 14.97
C HIS A 225 7.84 13.56 16.20
N GLY A 226 8.23 12.29 16.01
CA GLY A 226 8.63 11.37 17.09
C GLY A 226 7.66 10.21 17.33
N GLN A 227 6.79 9.94 16.36
CA GLN A 227 5.88 8.81 16.37
C GLN A 227 6.56 7.49 15.97
N THR A 228 5.93 6.38 16.34
CA THR A 228 6.34 5.03 15.96
C THR A 228 5.13 4.29 15.41
N VAL A 229 5.33 3.57 14.31
CA VAL A 229 4.32 2.71 13.70
C VAL A 229 4.79 1.26 13.76
N ILE A 230 3.86 0.35 14.03
CA ILE A 230 4.07 -1.09 14.13
C ILE A 230 3.08 -1.77 13.20
N GLY A 231 3.61 -2.41 12.15
CA GLY A 231 2.85 -3.20 11.20
C GLY A 231 3.12 -4.68 11.34
N GLU A 232 2.07 -5.48 11.28
CA GLU A 232 2.16 -6.93 11.18
C GLU A 232 1.31 -7.43 10.02
N TYR A 233 1.91 -8.28 9.19
CA TYR A 233 1.31 -8.76 7.94
C TYR A 233 1.35 -10.28 7.88
N SER A 234 0.21 -10.88 7.54
CA SER A 234 0.19 -12.26 7.07
C SER A 234 0.60 -12.35 5.59
N PRO A 235 0.90 -13.55 5.07
CA PRO A 235 1.14 -13.75 3.65
C PRO A 235 -0.06 -13.31 2.81
N VAL A 236 0.19 -12.66 1.67
CA VAL A 236 -0.84 -12.19 0.75
C VAL A 236 -1.31 -13.33 -0.13
N LYS A 237 -2.58 -13.69 -0.02
CA LYS A 237 -3.25 -14.61 -0.94
C LYS A 237 -3.69 -13.84 -2.18
N VAL A 238 -3.21 -14.27 -3.35
CA VAL A 238 -3.61 -13.75 -4.65
C VAL A 238 -4.49 -14.78 -5.34
N THR A 239 -5.69 -14.37 -5.78
CA THR A 239 -6.61 -15.23 -6.55
C THR A 239 -6.92 -14.55 -7.89
N ILE A 240 -6.67 -15.25 -8.99
CA ILE A 240 -6.94 -14.80 -10.36
C ILE A 240 -8.01 -15.69 -10.96
N LYS A 241 -9.05 -15.08 -11.53
CA LYS A 241 -10.11 -15.76 -12.28
C LYS A 241 -10.18 -15.19 -13.69
N GLU A 242 -10.11 -16.08 -14.67
CA GLU A 242 -10.28 -15.82 -16.10
C GLU A 242 -11.71 -16.05 -16.55
#